data_AF-A9UVC0-F1
#
_entry.id   AF-A9UVC0-F1
#
_cell.length_a   1.000
_cell.length_b   1.000
_cell.length_c   1.000
_cell.angle_alpha   90.00
_cell.angle_beta   90.00
_cell.angle_gamma   90.00
#
_symmetry.space_group_name_H-M   'P 1'
#
loop_
_entity.id
_entity.type
_entity.pdbx_description
1 polymer ?
#
loop_
_entity_poly.entity_id
_entity_poly.type
_entity_poly.pdbx_seq_one_letter_code
_entity_poly.pdbx_strand_id
1 'polypeptide(L)'
;MSIPILALTTDEIALAKAFITAASHGELEVIQQLVESGQVDINMRRRRGDQTALHAAVLARKVPVVEYLVKRGANCNEINGKGKTPFWLGCAVALPQETLELMLDHGADILQSCARTGDLPLQGAREQTSNAGLCRWLQGLTDEALEAREASGAGAARPGFQRCPLCYFQYRVRGRCYYFYQDIAQDTHPYVQQYRHLKAADALVAKAGYHRLGNKAHLRKEISESLSIYNALTDLLQTRSITWSDLCVIDLCAGCSLTTVIIGEEHPETRVLAIDRMSEYLVPHFQDNMSYHRHDIMHDDFLSAMAAQCQGRKHCVVIGMHLCGTLSVRAIDLAVALPTCLGLILSPCCMPTKKSELNVTREQVFDNDTDRYAFWCRWLTARMTDAGFVEPRLWIDEQILSDRNALILGTRPAPVDAIPEANRSPSPPLQNEASCSAAAAPVAPE
;
A
#
# COMPACT_ATOMS: atom_id res chain seq x y z
N MET A 1 25.40 -7.10 12.65
CA MET A 1 25.28 -8.57 12.77
C MET A 1 24.58 -9.07 11.53
N SER A 2 25.24 -9.91 10.73
CA SER A 2 24.70 -10.41 9.46
C SER A 2 23.62 -11.46 9.75
N ILE A 3 22.35 -11.11 9.50
CA ILE A 3 21.23 -12.06 9.55
C ILE A 3 21.52 -13.14 8.50
N PRO A 4 21.53 -14.44 8.86
CA PRO A 4 21.70 -15.49 7.87
C PRO A 4 20.49 -15.49 6.93
N ILE A 5 20.75 -15.41 5.63
CA ILE A 5 19.72 -15.52 4.59
C ILE A 5 19.15 -16.94 4.68
N LEU A 6 17.89 -17.08 5.09
CA LEU A 6 17.16 -18.34 5.01
C LEU A 6 17.23 -18.84 3.57
N ALA A 7 17.73 -20.07 3.38
CA ALA A 7 17.77 -20.68 2.06
C ALA A 7 16.32 -20.89 1.57
N LEU A 8 16.03 -20.47 0.33
CA LEU A 8 14.71 -20.66 -0.27
C LEU A 8 14.32 -22.14 -0.25
N THR A 9 13.08 -22.42 0.13
CA THR A 9 12.45 -23.74 0.06
C THR A 9 12.35 -24.22 -1.39
N THR A 10 12.14 -25.52 -1.59
CA THR A 10 11.90 -26.08 -2.93
C THR A 10 10.70 -25.45 -3.63
N ASP A 11 9.68 -25.10 -2.85
CA ASP A 11 8.44 -24.50 -3.35
C ASP A 11 8.65 -23.03 -3.73
N GLU A 12 9.40 -22.26 -2.93
CA GLU A 12 9.78 -20.88 -3.29
C GLU A 12 10.66 -20.83 -4.55
N ILE A 13 11.55 -21.81 -4.73
CA ILE A 13 12.37 -21.93 -5.95
C ILE A 13 11.48 -22.24 -7.17
N ALA A 14 10.50 -23.13 -7.02
CA ALA A 14 9.55 -23.47 -8.08
C ALA A 14 8.66 -22.27 -8.43
N LEU A 15 8.17 -21.56 -7.42
CA LEU A 15 7.36 -20.35 -7.56
C LEU A 15 8.14 -19.23 -8.24
N ALA A 16 9.39 -18.97 -7.83
CA ALA A 16 10.28 -18.01 -8.49
C ALA A 16 10.49 -18.37 -9.96
N LYS A 17 10.71 -19.65 -10.27
CA LYS A 17 10.87 -20.12 -11.65
C LYS A 17 9.61 -19.87 -12.47
N ALA A 18 8.43 -20.20 -11.93
CA ALA A 18 7.15 -19.98 -12.60
C ALA A 18 6.91 -18.49 -12.88
N PHE A 19 7.13 -17.64 -11.87
CA PHE A 19 6.97 -16.19 -11.99
C PHE A 19 7.90 -15.58 -13.04
N ILE A 20 9.18 -15.95 -13.03
CA ILE A 20 10.16 -15.49 -14.03
C ILE A 20 9.79 -15.99 -15.43
N THR A 21 9.31 -17.24 -15.54
CA THR A 21 8.91 -17.83 -16.82
C THR A 21 7.70 -17.11 -17.41
N ALA A 22 6.66 -16.86 -16.61
CA ALA A 22 5.49 -16.08 -17.04
C ALA A 22 5.90 -14.69 -17.53
N ALA A 23 6.85 -14.04 -16.83
CA ALA A 23 7.36 -12.74 -17.21
C ALA A 23 8.09 -12.75 -18.55
N SER A 24 8.90 -13.79 -18.84
CA SER A 24 9.56 -13.94 -20.15
C SER A 24 8.59 -14.20 -21.30
N HIS A 25 7.48 -14.91 -21.05
CA HIS A 25 6.48 -15.21 -22.07
C HIS A 25 5.55 -14.02 -22.33
N GLY A 26 5.44 -13.10 -21.36
CA GLY A 26 4.55 -11.94 -21.45
C GLY A 26 3.14 -12.23 -20.95
N GLU A 27 2.99 -13.25 -20.10
CA GLU A 27 1.70 -13.68 -19.54
C GLU A 27 1.27 -12.72 -18.42
N LEU A 28 0.82 -11.52 -18.81
CA LEU A 28 0.48 -10.45 -17.88
C LEU A 28 -0.59 -10.89 -16.87
N GLU A 29 -1.60 -11.62 -17.31
CA GLU A 29 -2.69 -12.11 -16.46
C GLU A 29 -2.18 -13.10 -15.42
N VAL A 30 -1.21 -13.96 -15.79
CA VAL A 30 -0.58 -14.90 -14.85
C VAL A 30 0.28 -14.14 -13.84
N ILE A 31 1.05 -13.15 -14.30
CA ILE A 31 1.84 -12.28 -13.42
C ILE A 31 0.94 -11.52 -12.45
N GLN A 32 -0.16 -10.95 -12.93
CA GLN A 32 -1.16 -10.27 -12.10
C GLN A 32 -1.74 -11.20 -11.04
N GLN A 33 -2.19 -12.40 -11.44
CA GLN A 33 -2.72 -13.39 -10.52
C GLN A 33 -1.69 -13.81 -9.45
N LEU A 34 -0.43 -14.03 -9.85
CA LEU A 34 0.63 -14.43 -8.93
C LEU A 34 0.96 -13.31 -7.93
N VAL A 35 1.06 -12.06 -8.39
CA VAL A 35 1.27 -10.90 -7.50
C VAL A 35 0.07 -10.70 -6.57
N GLU A 36 -1.14 -10.81 -7.09
CA GLU A 36 -2.39 -10.65 -6.32
C GLU A 36 -2.66 -11.79 -5.34
N SER A 37 -2.08 -12.98 -5.58
CA SER A 37 -2.13 -14.10 -4.62
C SER A 37 -1.35 -13.82 -3.34
N GLY A 38 -0.41 -12.88 -3.40
CA GLY A 38 0.44 -12.51 -2.29
C GLY A 38 1.57 -13.50 -1.97
N GLN A 39 1.71 -14.60 -2.71
CA GLN A 39 2.76 -15.59 -2.47
C GLN A 39 4.11 -15.19 -3.10
N VAL A 40 4.10 -14.20 -3.99
CA VAL A 40 5.25 -13.78 -4.79
C VAL A 40 5.79 -12.44 -4.30
N ASP A 41 7.08 -12.40 -3.93
CA ASP A 41 7.83 -11.15 -3.89
C ASP A 41 8.14 -10.70 -5.33
N ILE A 42 7.76 -9.48 -5.68
CA ILE A 42 8.00 -8.86 -7.00
C ILE A 42 9.47 -8.91 -7.42
N ASN A 43 10.39 -8.94 -6.46
CA ASN A 43 11.84 -8.98 -6.64
C ASN A 43 12.45 -10.37 -6.43
N MET A 44 11.62 -11.41 -6.28
CA MET A 44 12.09 -12.77 -6.01
C MET A 44 13.04 -13.27 -7.11
N ARG A 45 13.98 -14.12 -6.69
CA ARG A 45 14.99 -14.75 -7.55
C ARG A 45 15.07 -16.22 -7.21
N ARG A 46 15.40 -17.04 -8.20
CA ARG A 46 15.65 -18.47 -7.97
C ARG A 46 16.90 -18.71 -7.11
N ARG A 47 17.95 -17.90 -7.32
CA ARG A 47 19.21 -17.89 -6.55
C ARG A 47 19.80 -16.48 -6.52
N ARG A 48 20.71 -16.22 -5.58
CA ARG A 48 21.47 -14.96 -5.54
C ARG A 48 22.21 -14.76 -6.86
N GLY A 49 22.03 -13.59 -7.47
CA GLY A 49 22.62 -13.26 -8.77
C GLY A 49 21.83 -13.78 -9.97
N ASP A 50 20.75 -14.55 -9.81
CA ASP A 50 19.87 -14.90 -10.94
C ASP A 50 19.06 -13.68 -11.41
N GLN A 51 18.46 -13.80 -12.60
CA GLN A 51 17.57 -12.79 -13.16
C GLN A 51 16.29 -12.68 -12.31
N THR A 52 15.76 -11.47 -12.18
CA THR A 52 14.39 -11.24 -11.65
C THR A 52 13.36 -11.35 -12.78
N ALA A 53 12.07 -11.39 -12.44
CA ALA A 53 10.99 -11.33 -13.43
C ALA A 53 11.10 -10.08 -14.33
N LEU A 54 11.51 -8.93 -13.77
CA LEU A 54 11.71 -7.70 -14.54
C LEU A 54 12.83 -7.83 -15.57
N HIS A 55 13.96 -8.48 -15.24
CA HIS A 55 15.01 -8.78 -16.22
C HIS A 55 14.50 -9.63 -17.39
N ALA A 56 13.73 -10.68 -17.07
CA ALA A 56 13.22 -11.61 -18.06
C ALA A 56 12.20 -10.94 -19.00
N ALA A 57 11.27 -10.15 -18.45
CA ALA A 57 10.31 -9.36 -19.22
C ALA A 57 11.00 -8.33 -20.13
N VAL A 58 12.02 -7.63 -19.62
CA VAL A 58 12.81 -6.66 -20.39
C VAL A 58 13.52 -7.35 -21.56
N LEU A 59 14.27 -8.44 -21.31
CA LEU A 59 14.99 -9.18 -22.35
C LEU A 59 14.06 -9.72 -23.43
N ALA A 60 12.87 -10.17 -23.05
CA ALA A 60 11.84 -10.65 -23.97
C ALA A 60 10.97 -9.54 -24.56
N ARG A 61 11.27 -8.27 -24.26
CA ARG A 61 10.57 -7.05 -24.74
C ARG A 61 9.06 -7.08 -24.46
N LYS A 62 8.66 -7.66 -23.33
CA LYS A 62 7.26 -7.79 -22.91
C LYS A 62 6.80 -6.51 -22.20
N VAL A 63 6.63 -5.44 -22.97
CA VAL A 63 6.33 -4.07 -22.47
C VAL A 63 5.20 -4.04 -21.44
N PRO A 64 4.02 -4.65 -21.65
CA PRO A 64 2.95 -4.61 -20.64
C PRO A 64 3.36 -5.23 -19.30
N VAL A 65 4.15 -6.30 -19.33
CA VAL A 65 4.68 -6.95 -18.11
C VAL A 65 5.76 -6.08 -17.47
N VAL A 66 6.66 -5.48 -18.25
CA VAL A 66 7.68 -4.54 -17.72
C VAL A 66 6.99 -3.40 -16.97
N GLU A 67 6.03 -2.74 -17.60
CA GLU A 67 5.33 -1.62 -16.97
C GLU A 67 4.55 -2.03 -15.72
N TYR A 68 3.88 -3.19 -15.75
CA TYR A 68 3.17 -3.71 -14.59
C TYR A 68 4.13 -3.99 -13.43
N LEU A 69 5.20 -4.74 -13.68
CA LEU A 69 6.18 -5.08 -12.64
C LEU A 69 6.82 -3.83 -12.03
N VAL A 70 7.19 -2.85 -12.86
CA VAL A 70 7.74 -1.56 -12.42
C VAL A 70 6.74 -0.80 -11.55
N LYS A 71 5.48 -0.69 -11.98
CA LYS A 71 4.41 -0.05 -11.20
C LYS A 71 4.14 -0.75 -9.86
N ARG A 72 4.32 -2.08 -9.82
CA ARG A 72 4.22 -2.91 -8.61
C ARG A 72 5.51 -2.94 -7.76
N GLY A 73 6.51 -2.12 -8.07
CA GLY A 73 7.70 -1.93 -7.24
C GLY A 73 8.86 -2.87 -7.53
N ALA A 74 8.92 -3.47 -8.72
CA ALA A 74 10.11 -4.19 -9.14
C ALA A 74 11.34 -3.26 -9.20
N ASN A 75 12.43 -3.69 -8.59
CA ASN A 75 13.66 -2.91 -8.49
C ASN A 75 14.40 -2.89 -9.84
N CYS A 76 14.52 -1.69 -10.42
CA CYS A 76 15.17 -1.46 -11.71
C CYS A 76 16.71 -1.46 -11.67
N ASN A 77 17.30 -1.55 -10.47
CA ASN A 77 18.75 -1.46 -10.21
C ASN A 77 19.38 -2.79 -9.77
N GLU A 78 18.56 -3.83 -9.64
CA GLU A 78 19.03 -5.18 -9.32
C GLU A 78 19.96 -5.71 -10.41
N ILE A 79 21.14 -6.21 -10.06
CA ILE A 79 22.04 -6.82 -11.06
C ILE A 79 21.74 -8.31 -11.25
N ASN A 80 21.73 -8.78 -12.49
CA ASN A 80 21.70 -10.22 -12.80
C ASN A 80 23.11 -10.84 -12.86
N GLY A 81 23.19 -12.12 -13.20
CA GLY A 81 24.43 -12.88 -13.24
C GLY A 81 25.40 -12.41 -14.34
N LYS A 82 24.98 -11.54 -15.25
CA LYS A 82 25.84 -10.87 -16.23
C LYS A 82 26.27 -9.47 -15.77
N GLY A 83 25.94 -9.07 -14.54
CA GLY A 83 26.24 -7.76 -13.98
C GLY A 83 25.37 -6.62 -14.52
N LYS A 84 24.28 -6.92 -15.23
CA LYS A 84 23.43 -5.92 -15.89
C LYS A 84 22.15 -5.70 -15.08
N THR A 85 21.71 -4.46 -14.99
CA THR A 85 20.39 -4.10 -14.41
C THR A 85 19.27 -4.28 -15.44
N PRO A 86 17.99 -4.37 -15.03
CA PRO A 86 16.88 -4.32 -15.97
C PRO A 86 16.89 -3.05 -16.82
N PHE A 87 17.22 -1.89 -16.24
CA PHE A 87 17.27 -0.64 -17.00
C PHE A 87 18.38 -0.65 -18.06
N TRP A 88 19.58 -1.14 -17.70
CA TRP A 88 20.68 -1.33 -18.66
C TRP A 88 20.23 -2.22 -19.83
N LEU A 89 19.57 -3.35 -19.52
CA LEU A 89 19.05 -4.25 -20.54
C LEU A 89 17.98 -3.59 -21.40
N GLY A 90 17.08 -2.80 -20.81
CA GLY A 90 16.03 -2.09 -21.52
C GLY A 90 16.56 -1.12 -22.56
N CYS A 91 17.66 -0.43 -22.23
CA CYS A 91 18.39 0.43 -23.15
C CYS A 91 19.02 -0.39 -24.29
N ALA A 92 19.69 -1.49 -23.96
CA ALA A 92 20.34 -2.37 -24.94
C ALA A 92 19.35 -3.04 -25.92
N VAL A 93 18.16 -3.45 -25.45
CA VAL A 93 17.13 -4.06 -26.31
C VAL A 93 16.19 -3.04 -26.96
N ALA A 94 16.45 -1.74 -26.77
CA ALA A 94 15.62 -0.63 -27.21
C ALA A 94 14.13 -0.83 -26.90
N LEU A 95 13.81 -0.89 -25.60
CA LEU A 95 12.42 -0.74 -25.16
C LEU A 95 11.86 0.65 -25.57
N PRO A 96 10.52 0.80 -25.66
CA PRO A 96 9.91 2.10 -25.89
C PRO A 96 10.40 3.14 -24.88
N GLN A 97 10.60 4.37 -25.34
CA GLN A 97 11.12 5.44 -24.49
C GLN A 97 10.22 5.68 -23.28
N GLU A 98 8.90 5.59 -23.45
CA GLU A 98 7.91 5.75 -22.39
C GLU A 98 8.09 4.69 -21.29
N THR A 99 8.43 3.46 -21.66
CA THR A 99 8.72 2.39 -20.71
C THR A 99 10.04 2.64 -19.98
N LEU A 100 11.07 3.15 -20.66
CA LEU A 100 12.34 3.52 -20.02
C LEU A 100 12.18 4.73 -19.10
N GLU A 101 11.38 5.71 -19.49
CA GLU A 101 10.98 6.83 -18.64
C GLU A 101 10.25 6.35 -17.39
N LEU A 102 9.30 5.41 -17.54
CA LEU A 102 8.63 4.79 -16.41
C LEU A 102 9.63 4.13 -15.45
N MET A 103 10.63 3.40 -15.97
CA MET A 103 11.66 2.79 -15.14
C MET A 103 12.51 3.84 -14.40
N LEU A 104 12.90 4.93 -15.06
CA LEU A 104 13.59 6.06 -14.42
C LEU A 104 12.73 6.72 -13.34
N ASP A 105 11.44 6.90 -13.60
CA ASP A 105 10.46 7.40 -12.63
C ASP A 105 10.29 6.46 -11.43
N HIS A 106 10.70 5.19 -11.56
CA HIS A 106 10.70 4.17 -10.52
C HIS A 106 12.10 3.87 -9.99
N GLY A 107 13.01 4.84 -10.11
CA GLY A 107 14.31 4.83 -9.45
C GLY A 107 15.43 4.15 -10.23
N ALA A 108 15.25 3.86 -11.51
CA ALA A 108 16.33 3.32 -12.32
C ALA A 108 17.55 4.27 -12.39
N ASP A 109 18.74 3.71 -12.19
CA ASP A 109 19.98 4.44 -12.22
C ASP A 109 20.59 4.45 -13.64
N ILE A 110 20.51 5.60 -14.33
CA ILE A 110 21.09 5.81 -15.66
C ILE A 110 22.63 5.75 -15.69
N LEU A 111 23.30 5.88 -14.55
CA LEU A 111 24.75 5.80 -14.43
C LEU A 111 25.21 4.47 -13.81
N GLN A 112 24.30 3.59 -13.43
CA GLN A 112 24.68 2.28 -12.91
C GLN A 112 25.26 1.43 -14.03
N SER A 113 26.58 1.30 -14.00
CA SER A 113 27.33 0.54 -14.98
C SER A 113 27.10 -0.96 -14.83
N CYS A 114 27.30 -1.66 -15.94
CA CYS A 114 27.42 -3.11 -15.94
C CYS A 114 28.57 -3.52 -15.01
N ALA A 115 28.28 -4.29 -13.97
CA ALA A 115 29.27 -4.71 -12.98
C ALA A 115 30.43 -5.53 -13.55
N ARG A 116 30.27 -6.09 -14.77
CA ARG A 116 31.30 -6.89 -15.44
C ARG A 116 32.16 -6.10 -16.43
N THR A 117 31.58 -5.12 -17.12
CA THR A 117 32.27 -4.40 -18.20
C THR A 117 32.55 -2.95 -17.88
N GLY A 118 31.85 -2.35 -16.91
CA GLY A 118 31.93 -0.93 -16.60
C GLY A 118 31.08 -0.04 -17.52
N ASP A 119 30.42 -0.62 -18.53
CA ASP A 119 29.61 0.12 -19.50
C ASP A 119 28.35 0.69 -18.85
N LEU A 120 28.07 1.97 -19.06
CA LEU A 120 26.78 2.58 -18.69
C LEU A 120 25.68 2.06 -19.64
N PRO A 121 24.40 2.22 -19.28
CA PRO A 121 23.27 1.92 -20.16
C PRO A 121 23.37 2.54 -21.55
N LEU A 122 23.97 3.73 -21.68
CA LEU A 122 24.20 4.39 -22.96
C LEU A 122 25.18 3.62 -23.87
N GLN A 123 26.31 3.14 -23.36
CA GLN A 123 27.23 2.33 -24.16
C GLN A 123 26.56 1.01 -24.56
N GLY A 124 25.83 0.39 -23.63
CA GLY A 124 25.02 -0.80 -23.92
C GLY A 124 24.01 -0.58 -25.04
N ALA A 125 23.33 0.57 -25.06
CA ALA A 125 22.43 0.93 -26.15
C ALA A 125 23.19 1.10 -27.48
N ARG A 126 24.28 1.87 -27.49
CA ARG A 126 25.07 2.11 -28.71
C ARG A 126 25.60 0.84 -29.36
N GLU A 127 25.99 -0.14 -28.55
CA GLU A 127 26.51 -1.42 -29.04
C GLU A 127 25.42 -2.36 -29.58
N GLN A 128 24.23 -2.31 -28.99
CA GLN A 128 23.21 -3.34 -29.18
C GLN A 128 21.98 -2.87 -29.97
N THR A 129 21.82 -1.56 -30.21
CA THR A 129 20.72 -1.00 -30.99
C THR A 129 21.16 0.06 -32.00
N SER A 130 20.47 0.11 -33.14
CA SER A 130 20.59 1.17 -34.15
C SER A 130 19.67 2.37 -33.90
N ASN A 131 18.95 2.39 -32.77
CA ASN A 131 18.01 3.47 -32.44
C ASN A 131 18.76 4.75 -32.04
N ALA A 132 19.10 5.58 -33.03
CA ALA A 132 19.79 6.85 -32.85
C ALA A 132 18.97 7.88 -32.05
N GLY A 133 17.64 7.80 -32.09
CA GLY A 133 16.77 8.63 -31.25
C GLY A 133 16.96 8.32 -29.77
N LEU A 134 16.87 7.04 -29.42
CA LEU A 134 17.12 6.55 -28.06
C LEU A 134 18.53 6.88 -27.59
N CYS A 135 19.55 6.66 -28.43
CA CYS A 135 20.94 6.98 -28.06
C CYS A 135 21.15 8.48 -27.81
N ARG A 136 20.52 9.36 -28.58
CA ARG A 136 20.57 10.81 -28.34
C ARG A 136 19.88 11.20 -27.04
N TRP A 137 18.69 10.64 -26.78
CA TRP A 137 17.97 10.86 -25.53
C TRP A 137 18.79 10.38 -24.32
N LEU A 138 19.32 9.16 -24.36
CA LEU A 138 20.19 8.61 -23.31
C LEU A 138 21.49 9.41 -23.15
N GLN A 139 22.08 9.91 -24.24
CA GLN A 139 23.27 10.77 -24.19
C GLN A 139 22.98 12.04 -23.39
N GLY A 140 21.91 12.76 -23.73
CA GLY A 140 21.52 13.97 -22.99
C GLY A 140 21.32 13.70 -21.50
N LEU A 141 20.58 12.63 -21.15
CA LEU A 141 20.37 12.26 -19.76
C LEU A 141 21.66 11.79 -19.04
N THR A 142 22.60 11.18 -19.76
CA THR A 142 23.87 10.69 -19.20
C THR A 142 24.80 11.86 -18.92
N ASP A 143 24.93 12.81 -19.85
CA ASP A 143 25.75 14.02 -19.69
C ASP A 143 25.24 14.84 -18.51
N GLU A 144 23.94 15.10 -18.48
CA GLU A 144 23.26 15.76 -17.36
C GLU A 144 23.57 15.08 -16.01
N ALA A 145 23.51 13.74 -15.96
CA ALA A 145 23.80 12.99 -14.74
C ALA A 145 25.28 13.02 -14.33
N LEU A 146 26.22 13.03 -15.28
CA LEU A 146 27.66 13.10 -15.02
C LEU A 146 28.07 14.49 -14.54
N GLU A 147 27.58 15.54 -15.20
CA GLU A 147 27.81 16.95 -14.78
C GLU A 147 27.32 17.17 -13.35
N ALA A 148 26.13 16.67 -13.02
CA ALA A 148 25.62 16.74 -11.65
C ALA A 148 26.48 15.97 -10.65
N ARG A 149 27.08 14.83 -11.04
CA ARG A 149 27.97 14.05 -10.17
C ARG A 149 29.28 14.78 -9.88
N GLU A 150 29.82 15.47 -10.87
CA GLU A 150 31.08 16.25 -10.76
C GLU A 150 30.90 17.54 -9.97
N ALA A 151 29.79 18.26 -10.19
CA ALA A 151 29.48 19.51 -9.50
C ALA A 151 29.27 19.35 -7.98
N SER A 152 29.12 18.13 -7.48
CA SER A 152 28.47 17.91 -6.18
C SER A 152 29.17 17.01 -5.18
N GLY A 153 30.41 16.57 -5.39
CA GLY A 153 31.15 15.78 -4.40
C GLY A 153 30.29 14.70 -3.72
N ALA A 154 29.94 13.64 -4.45
CA ALA A 154 29.10 12.54 -3.97
C ALA A 154 27.72 12.97 -3.40
N GLY A 155 27.11 14.05 -3.91
CA GLY A 155 25.95 14.67 -3.28
C GLY A 155 24.69 14.82 -4.14
N ALA A 156 24.78 15.36 -5.35
CA ALA A 156 23.62 15.92 -6.04
C ALA A 156 22.85 14.95 -6.93
N ALA A 157 21.58 15.30 -7.11
CA ALA A 157 20.64 14.63 -8.00
C ALA A 157 20.88 15.01 -9.46
N ARG A 158 20.45 14.16 -10.40
CA ARG A 158 20.47 14.48 -11.84
C ARG A 158 19.65 15.74 -12.13
N PRO A 159 19.96 16.52 -13.17
CA PRO A 159 19.06 17.56 -13.68
C PRO A 159 17.65 16.99 -13.91
N GLY A 160 16.62 17.67 -13.40
CA GLY A 160 15.24 17.17 -13.41
C GLY A 160 14.93 16.03 -12.42
N PHE A 161 15.89 15.64 -11.57
CA PHE A 161 15.72 14.73 -10.44
C PHE A 161 16.14 15.44 -9.14
N GLN A 162 15.60 14.98 -8.01
CA GLN A 162 16.01 15.38 -6.67
C GLN A 162 16.45 14.12 -5.92
N ARG A 163 17.42 14.30 -5.02
CA ARG A 163 17.93 13.25 -4.18
C ARG A 163 17.32 13.51 -2.82
N CYS A 164 16.59 12.53 -2.30
CA CYS A 164 16.04 12.66 -0.96
C CYS A 164 17.21 12.81 0.03
N PRO A 165 17.22 13.85 0.88
CA PRO A 165 18.27 14.03 1.88
C PRO A 165 18.22 12.99 3.01
N LEU A 166 17.14 12.20 3.09
CA LEU A 166 16.91 11.21 4.14
C LEU A 166 17.41 9.81 3.74
N CYS A 167 16.90 9.22 2.65
CA CYS A 167 17.35 7.90 2.19
C CYS A 167 18.26 7.91 0.96
N TYR A 168 18.57 9.08 0.41
CA TYR A 168 19.41 9.23 -0.78
C TYR A 168 18.81 8.69 -2.09
N PHE A 169 17.55 8.26 -2.10
CA PHE A 169 16.83 7.86 -3.31
C PHE A 169 16.69 9.03 -4.27
N GLN A 170 16.93 8.78 -5.56
CA GLN A 170 16.77 9.77 -6.62
C GLN A 170 15.39 9.64 -7.25
N TYR A 171 14.58 10.69 -7.19
CA TYR A 171 13.25 10.76 -7.79
C TYR A 171 13.19 11.87 -8.82
N ARG A 172 12.40 11.69 -9.88
CA ARG A 172 12.24 12.72 -10.90
C ARG A 172 11.44 13.88 -10.32
N VAL A 173 12.00 15.09 -10.36
CA VAL A 173 11.24 16.33 -10.15
C VAL A 173 10.37 16.52 -11.37
N ARG A 174 9.21 15.87 -11.37
CA ARG A 174 8.18 16.20 -12.34
C ARG A 174 7.67 17.59 -11.94
N GLY A 175 8.05 18.62 -12.70
CA GLY A 175 7.58 20.00 -12.49
C GLY A 175 6.04 20.12 -12.37
N ARG A 176 5.29 19.10 -12.80
CA ARG A 176 3.83 19.00 -12.70
C ARG A 176 3.25 19.02 -11.28
N CYS A 177 4.00 18.64 -10.23
CA CYS A 177 3.49 18.70 -8.86
C CYS A 177 3.63 20.11 -8.26
N TYR A 178 4.75 20.78 -8.59
CA TYR A 178 4.91 22.21 -8.30
C TYR A 178 3.80 23.03 -8.98
N TYR A 179 3.49 22.72 -10.25
CA TYR A 179 2.34 23.33 -10.95
C TYR A 179 1.00 22.92 -10.34
N PHE A 180 0.84 21.68 -9.87
CA PHE A 180 -0.39 21.31 -9.16
C PHE A 180 -0.62 22.22 -7.97
N TYR A 181 0.40 22.52 -7.16
CA TYR A 181 0.27 23.42 -6.02
C TYR A 181 0.04 24.89 -6.44
N GLN A 182 0.71 25.36 -7.50
CA GLN A 182 0.42 26.70 -8.05
C GLN A 182 -1.03 26.82 -8.54
N ASP A 183 -1.54 25.76 -9.16
CA ASP A 183 -2.89 25.70 -9.72
C ASP A 183 -3.95 25.27 -8.70
N ILE A 184 -3.57 24.71 -7.54
CA ILE A 184 -4.52 24.12 -6.58
C ILE A 184 -5.51 25.18 -6.11
N ALA A 185 -5.10 26.45 -6.11
CA ALA A 185 -5.96 27.57 -5.79
C ALA A 185 -7.11 27.79 -6.78
N GLN A 186 -6.95 27.34 -8.02
CA GLN A 186 -7.93 27.44 -9.10
C GLN A 186 -8.73 26.14 -9.28
N ASP A 187 -8.41 25.10 -8.53
CA ASP A 187 -9.12 23.83 -8.59
C ASP A 187 -10.56 24.00 -8.07
N THR A 188 -11.56 23.44 -8.74
CA THR A 188 -12.96 23.57 -8.30
C THR A 188 -13.44 22.40 -7.46
N HIS A 189 -12.64 21.35 -7.32
CA HIS A 189 -13.06 20.14 -6.62
C HIS A 189 -13.09 20.35 -5.09
N PRO A 190 -14.21 20.07 -4.39
CA PRO A 190 -14.36 20.34 -2.96
C PRO A 190 -13.26 19.74 -2.09
N TYR A 191 -12.92 18.46 -2.28
CA TYR A 191 -11.82 17.83 -1.53
C TYR A 191 -10.43 18.36 -1.89
N VAL A 192 -10.22 18.83 -3.12
CA VAL A 192 -8.94 19.45 -3.47
C VAL A 192 -8.80 20.81 -2.79
N GLN A 193 -9.90 21.57 -2.72
CA GLN A 193 -9.94 22.83 -1.95
C GLN A 193 -9.81 22.61 -0.46
N GLN A 194 -10.45 21.58 0.11
CA GLN A 194 -10.27 21.24 1.52
C GLN A 194 -8.81 20.88 1.81
N TYR A 195 -8.20 20.01 0.99
CA TYR A 195 -6.82 19.56 1.17
C TYR A 195 -5.82 20.70 1.14
N ARG A 196 -6.01 21.68 0.25
CA ARG A 196 -5.18 22.90 0.16
C ARG A 196 -4.99 23.61 1.49
N HIS A 197 -5.96 23.52 2.40
CA HIS A 197 -5.93 24.21 3.69
C HIS A 197 -5.36 23.36 4.85
N LEU A 198 -4.95 22.13 4.57
CA LEU A 198 -4.31 21.24 5.54
C LEU A 198 -2.79 21.46 5.54
N LYS A 199 -2.15 21.34 6.70
CA LYS A 199 -0.69 21.27 6.87
C LYS A 199 -0.06 20.18 6.01
N ALA A 200 -0.81 19.11 5.73
CA ALA A 200 -0.39 18.05 4.82
C ALA A 200 -0.12 18.53 3.39
N ALA A 201 -0.83 19.56 2.90
CA ALA A 201 -0.56 20.15 1.58
C ALA A 201 0.78 20.92 1.59
N ASP A 202 1.06 21.67 2.66
CA ASP A 202 2.35 22.34 2.83
C ASP A 202 3.49 21.32 2.96
N ALA A 203 3.26 20.23 3.71
CA ALA A 203 4.23 19.16 3.90
C ALA A 203 4.60 18.48 2.59
N LEU A 204 3.63 18.24 1.71
CA LEU A 204 3.85 17.62 0.39
C LEU A 204 4.82 18.44 -0.48
N VAL A 205 4.78 19.77 -0.36
CA VAL A 205 5.60 20.71 -1.15
C VAL A 205 6.94 21.00 -0.47
N ALA A 206 6.94 21.20 0.84
CA ALA A 206 8.10 21.68 1.59
C ALA A 206 9.06 20.56 2.02
N LYS A 207 8.59 19.31 2.13
CA LYS A 207 9.40 18.20 2.67
C LYS A 207 9.89 17.29 1.55
N ALA A 208 11.21 17.14 1.45
CA ALA A 208 11.88 16.24 0.51
C ALA A 208 11.66 14.73 0.79
N GLY A 209 10.73 14.39 1.70
CA GLY A 209 10.43 13.03 2.13
C GLY A 209 9.56 12.23 1.15
N TYR A 210 8.94 12.86 0.15
CA TYR A 210 7.98 12.23 -0.75
C TYR A 210 8.62 11.86 -2.09
N HIS A 211 9.09 10.60 -2.22
CA HIS A 211 9.74 10.12 -3.45
C HIS A 211 8.82 10.03 -4.67
N ARG A 212 7.50 9.97 -4.45
CA ARG A 212 6.52 9.72 -5.50
C ARG A 212 5.38 10.71 -5.42
N LEU A 213 5.44 11.74 -6.26
CA LEU A 213 4.31 12.61 -6.52
C LEU A 213 3.74 12.29 -7.90
N GLY A 214 2.47 11.91 -7.93
CA GLY A 214 1.74 11.63 -9.16
C GLY A 214 1.61 12.86 -10.05
N ASN A 215 1.16 12.67 -11.29
CA ASN A 215 0.71 13.81 -12.09
C ASN A 215 -0.53 14.47 -11.44
N LYS A 216 -0.91 15.67 -11.90
CA LYS A 216 -2.07 16.42 -11.39
C LYS A 216 -3.36 15.58 -11.26
N ALA A 217 -3.70 14.78 -12.27
CA ALA A 217 -4.91 13.97 -12.25
C ALA A 217 -4.85 12.85 -11.19
N HIS A 218 -3.71 12.16 -11.10
CA HIS A 218 -3.50 11.14 -10.09
C HIS A 218 -3.52 11.73 -8.68
N LEU A 219 -2.83 12.85 -8.47
CA LEU A 219 -2.79 13.52 -7.18
C LEU A 219 -4.18 14.00 -6.73
N ARG A 220 -4.98 14.57 -7.63
CA ARG A 220 -6.38 14.92 -7.35
C ARG A 220 -7.20 13.72 -6.91
N LYS A 221 -7.04 12.58 -7.58
CA LYS A 221 -7.73 11.33 -7.24
C LYS A 221 -7.33 10.86 -5.84
N GLU A 222 -6.04 10.75 -5.57
CA GLU A 222 -5.51 10.34 -4.26
C GLU A 222 -5.98 11.28 -3.13
N ILE A 223 -6.01 12.59 -3.38
CA ILE A 223 -6.56 13.59 -2.44
C ILE A 223 -8.05 13.31 -2.16
N SER A 224 -8.84 13.08 -3.21
CA SER A 224 -10.28 12.85 -3.05
C SER A 224 -10.59 11.59 -2.23
N GLU A 225 -9.85 10.51 -2.48
CA GLU A 225 -9.98 9.24 -1.77
C GLU A 225 -9.53 9.38 -0.30
N SER A 226 -8.39 10.05 -0.07
CA SER A 226 -7.83 10.21 1.27
C SER A 226 -8.66 11.14 2.15
N LEU A 227 -9.20 12.23 1.59
CA LEU A 227 -10.05 13.15 2.36
C LEU A 227 -11.39 12.54 2.72
N SER A 228 -11.95 11.68 1.88
CA SER A 228 -13.17 10.97 2.24
C SER A 228 -12.97 10.09 3.49
N ILE A 229 -11.87 9.33 3.54
CA ILE A 229 -11.51 8.53 4.73
C ILE A 229 -11.22 9.43 5.94
N TYR A 230 -10.47 10.51 5.75
CA TYR A 230 -10.13 11.47 6.82
C TYR A 230 -11.38 12.12 7.42
N ASN A 231 -12.34 12.52 6.59
CA ASN A 231 -13.61 13.11 7.03
C ASN A 231 -14.45 12.07 7.78
N ALA A 232 -14.57 10.85 7.25
CA ALA A 232 -15.28 9.76 7.93
C ALA A 232 -14.67 9.41 9.30
N LEU A 233 -13.35 9.45 9.41
CA LEU A 233 -12.64 9.27 10.68
C LEU A 233 -12.91 10.42 11.64
N THR A 234 -12.84 11.65 11.17
CA THR A 234 -13.13 12.85 11.97
C THR A 234 -14.55 12.80 12.54
N ASP A 235 -15.55 12.47 11.71
CA ASP A 235 -16.94 12.33 12.11
C ASP A 235 -17.14 11.23 13.15
N LEU A 236 -16.45 10.09 12.98
CA LEU A 236 -16.46 8.98 13.96
C LEU A 236 -15.96 9.46 15.33
N LEU A 237 -14.80 10.13 15.36
CA LEU A 237 -14.20 10.63 16.60
C LEU A 237 -15.08 11.67 17.27
N GLN A 238 -15.65 12.60 16.50
CA GLN A 238 -16.58 13.61 17.01
C GLN A 238 -17.83 12.95 17.61
N THR A 239 -18.44 12.00 16.90
CA THR A 239 -19.64 11.28 17.38
C THR A 239 -19.36 10.48 18.65
N ARG A 240 -18.13 9.99 18.82
CA ARG A 240 -17.71 9.20 19.99
C ARG A 240 -17.07 10.04 21.10
N SER A 241 -16.90 11.34 20.91
CA SER A 241 -16.18 12.23 21.85
C SER A 241 -14.77 11.74 22.18
N ILE A 242 -14.05 11.25 21.16
CA ILE A 242 -12.68 10.74 21.30
C ILE A 242 -11.70 11.75 20.71
N THR A 243 -10.62 12.04 21.41
CA THR A 243 -9.58 12.95 20.94
C THR A 243 -8.53 12.21 20.10
N TRP A 244 -7.93 12.93 19.16
CA TRP A 244 -6.84 12.43 18.32
C TRP A 244 -5.62 11.93 19.14
N SER A 245 -5.31 12.57 20.27
CA SER A 245 -4.23 12.18 21.19
C SER A 245 -4.36 10.77 21.78
N ASP A 246 -5.60 10.27 21.91
CA ASP A 246 -5.88 8.94 22.47
C ASP A 246 -5.96 7.84 21.40
N LEU A 247 -5.79 8.22 20.12
CA LEU A 247 -5.98 7.36 18.97
C LEU A 247 -4.65 6.82 18.40
N CYS A 248 -4.70 5.55 17.99
CA CYS A 248 -3.75 4.96 17.05
C CYS A 248 -4.48 4.60 15.75
N VAL A 249 -4.01 5.13 14.62
CA VAL A 249 -4.57 4.79 13.30
C VAL A 249 -3.72 3.72 12.65
N ILE A 250 -4.36 2.70 12.08
CA ILE A 250 -3.71 1.64 11.29
C ILE A 250 -4.18 1.78 9.84
N ASP A 251 -3.32 2.29 8.97
CA ASP A 251 -3.58 2.44 7.53
C ASP A 251 -3.09 1.18 6.80
N LEU A 252 -4.02 0.41 6.25
CA LEU A 252 -3.75 -0.83 5.53
C LEU A 252 -3.65 -0.59 4.02
N CYS A 253 -2.69 -1.26 3.38
CA CYS A 253 -2.32 -1.01 1.99
C CYS A 253 -1.92 0.46 1.79
N ALA A 254 -1.22 0.99 2.80
CA ALA A 254 -0.93 2.40 2.92
C ALA A 254 0.07 2.90 1.87
N GLY A 255 0.70 2.05 1.07
CA GLY A 255 1.59 2.39 -0.04
C GLY A 255 2.25 3.78 0.01
N CYS A 256 1.79 4.67 -0.89
CA CYS A 256 2.10 6.11 -0.88
C CYS A 256 0.88 6.95 -0.45
N SER A 257 -0.02 6.37 0.35
CA SER A 257 -1.30 6.90 0.80
C SER A 257 -1.13 8.29 1.39
N LEU A 258 -1.83 9.25 0.81
CA LEU A 258 -1.93 10.58 1.39
C LEU A 258 -2.72 10.57 2.69
N THR A 259 -3.55 9.56 2.96
CA THR A 259 -4.33 9.46 4.21
C THR A 259 -3.42 9.43 5.43
N THR A 260 -2.37 8.60 5.42
CA THR A 260 -1.37 8.57 6.52
C THR A 260 -0.77 9.95 6.74
N VAL A 261 -0.36 10.62 5.65
CA VAL A 261 0.25 11.95 5.70
C VAL A 261 -0.70 13.00 6.25
N ILE A 262 -1.95 13.00 5.76
CA ILE A 262 -2.99 13.92 6.20
C ILE A 262 -3.19 13.79 7.71
N ILE A 263 -3.40 12.56 8.21
CA ILE A 263 -3.63 12.33 9.64
C ILE A 263 -2.42 12.76 10.46
N GLY A 264 -1.22 12.31 10.09
CA GLY A 264 -0.02 12.55 10.89
C GLY A 264 0.47 13.99 10.89
N GLU A 265 0.24 14.76 9.83
CA GLU A 265 0.57 16.19 9.76
C GLU A 265 -0.48 17.05 10.50
N GLU A 266 -1.77 16.74 10.34
CA GLU A 266 -2.83 17.48 11.02
C GLU A 266 -2.80 17.27 12.53
N HIS A 267 -2.54 16.03 12.96
CA HIS A 267 -2.59 15.57 14.35
C HIS A 267 -1.26 14.91 14.77
N PRO A 268 -0.19 15.69 15.01
CA PRO A 268 1.13 15.18 15.41
C PRO A 268 1.14 14.31 16.69
N GLU A 269 0.14 14.46 17.54
CA GLU A 269 -0.08 13.66 18.75
C GLU A 269 -0.64 12.26 18.47
N THR A 270 -1.21 12.04 17.28
CA THR A 270 -1.77 10.75 16.85
C THR A 270 -0.66 9.84 16.34
N ARG A 271 -0.65 8.59 16.79
CA ARG A 271 0.23 7.57 16.21
C ARG A 271 -0.41 6.98 14.96
N VAL A 272 0.30 6.96 13.84
CA VAL A 272 -0.17 6.34 12.59
C VAL A 272 0.77 5.21 12.16
N LEU A 273 0.20 4.03 11.93
CA LEU A 273 0.90 2.86 11.43
C LEU A 273 0.51 2.65 9.96
N ALA A 274 1.43 2.91 9.03
CA ALA A 274 1.25 2.65 7.61
C ALA A 274 1.77 1.24 7.28
N ILE A 275 0.89 0.36 6.80
CA ILE A 275 1.19 -1.05 6.54
C ILE A 275 1.06 -1.33 5.04
N ASP A 276 2.14 -1.80 4.42
CA ASP A 276 2.13 -2.28 3.04
C ASP A 276 3.29 -3.28 2.80
N ARG A 277 3.30 -3.95 1.66
CA ARG A 277 4.41 -4.79 1.20
C ARG A 277 5.42 -4.03 0.34
N MET A 278 5.10 -2.80 -0.06
CA MET A 278 6.00 -1.97 -0.86
C MET A 278 7.38 -1.86 -0.22
N SER A 279 8.40 -1.73 -1.07
CA SER A 279 9.74 -1.48 -0.56
C SER A 279 9.81 -0.10 0.11
N GLU A 280 10.61 0.01 1.16
CA GLU A 280 10.76 1.24 1.97
C GLU A 280 11.23 2.45 1.15
N TYR A 281 11.93 2.23 0.03
CA TYR A 281 12.34 3.34 -0.86
C TYR A 281 11.18 3.90 -1.70
N LEU A 282 10.04 3.21 -1.80
CA LEU A 282 8.87 3.65 -2.56
C LEU A 282 7.87 4.42 -1.71
N VAL A 283 7.99 4.36 -0.38
CA VAL A 283 7.07 5.04 0.54
C VAL A 283 7.63 6.40 0.96
N PRO A 284 6.78 7.33 1.40
CA PRO A 284 7.22 8.58 1.99
C PRO A 284 8.08 8.36 3.24
N HIS A 285 8.97 9.31 3.51
CA HIS A 285 9.57 9.43 4.83
C HIS A 285 8.57 10.05 5.78
N PHE A 286 8.28 9.29 6.83
CA PHE A 286 7.36 9.67 7.87
C PHE A 286 8.09 10.42 9.01
N GLN A 287 7.33 11.27 9.71
CA GLN A 287 7.77 11.90 10.96
C GLN A 287 7.67 10.91 12.12
N ASP A 288 8.17 11.27 13.30
CA ASP A 288 8.24 10.40 14.48
C ASP A 288 6.90 9.78 14.93
N ASN A 289 5.77 10.47 14.68
CA ASN A 289 4.43 9.98 15.03
C ASN A 289 3.85 8.99 13.99
N MET A 290 4.46 8.90 12.82
CA MET A 290 4.07 8.04 11.72
C MET A 290 5.14 6.96 11.50
N SER A 291 4.74 5.71 11.28
CA SER A 291 5.70 4.62 11.05
C SER A 291 5.24 3.72 9.92
N TYR A 292 6.18 3.37 9.03
CA TYR A 292 5.96 2.40 7.98
C TYR A 292 6.38 1.01 8.45
N HIS A 293 5.50 0.03 8.27
CA HIS A 293 5.82 -1.37 8.51
C HIS A 293 5.65 -2.15 7.21
N ARG A 294 6.78 -2.61 6.66
CA ARG A 294 6.76 -3.52 5.53
C ARG A 294 6.25 -4.89 5.99
N HIS A 295 4.96 -5.14 5.83
CA HIS A 295 4.31 -6.37 6.29
C HIS A 295 3.28 -6.85 5.28
N ASP A 296 3.26 -8.17 5.10
CA ASP A 296 2.18 -8.82 4.38
C ASP A 296 0.93 -8.93 5.28
N ILE A 297 -0.15 -8.23 4.92
CA ILE A 297 -1.45 -8.25 5.60
C ILE A 297 -2.08 -9.66 5.64
N MET A 298 -1.80 -10.49 4.64
CA MET A 298 -2.32 -11.86 4.52
C MET A 298 -1.47 -12.87 5.30
N HIS A 299 -0.30 -12.51 5.80
CA HIS A 299 0.54 -13.44 6.56
C HIS A 299 -0.11 -13.83 7.90
N ASP A 300 0.17 -15.04 8.38
CA ASP A 300 -0.51 -15.63 9.52
C ASP A 300 -0.26 -14.87 10.83
N ASP A 301 0.97 -14.37 11.01
CA ASP A 301 1.35 -13.60 12.20
C ASP A 301 0.84 -12.15 12.19
N PHE A 302 0.31 -11.66 11.07
CA PHE A 302 -0.01 -10.25 10.87
C PHE A 302 -0.90 -9.68 11.98
N LEU A 303 -1.95 -10.41 12.36
CA LEU A 303 -2.86 -9.98 13.43
C LEU A 303 -2.15 -9.84 14.77
N SER A 304 -1.28 -10.80 15.10
CA SER A 304 -0.50 -10.76 16.35
C SER A 304 0.56 -9.66 16.34
N ALA A 305 1.19 -9.42 15.19
CA ALA A 305 2.16 -8.35 15.00
C ALA A 305 1.50 -6.97 15.18
N MET A 306 0.32 -6.76 14.61
CA MET A 306 -0.42 -5.50 14.76
C MET A 306 -0.94 -5.30 16.18
N ALA A 307 -1.46 -6.36 16.82
CA ALA A 307 -1.87 -6.30 18.22
C ALA A 307 -0.72 -5.86 19.15
N ALA A 308 0.51 -6.33 18.90
CA ALA A 308 1.69 -5.88 19.62
C ALA A 308 1.99 -4.39 19.41
N GLN A 309 1.84 -3.87 18.19
CA GLN A 309 2.06 -2.44 17.89
C GLN A 309 1.02 -1.50 18.55
N CYS A 310 -0.16 -2.02 18.88
CA CYS A 310 -1.24 -1.26 19.53
C CYS A 310 -1.24 -1.37 21.07
N GLN A 311 -0.31 -2.11 21.67
CA GLN A 311 -0.24 -2.25 23.13
C GLN A 311 -0.06 -0.88 23.83
N GLY A 312 -0.80 -0.68 24.92
CA GLY A 312 -0.74 0.55 25.72
C GLY A 312 -1.49 1.76 25.14
N ARG A 313 -2.23 1.59 24.04
CA ARG A 313 -3.09 2.64 23.46
C ARG A 313 -4.54 2.45 23.88
N LYS A 314 -5.23 3.54 24.18
CA LYS A 314 -6.65 3.51 24.59
C LYS A 314 -7.55 3.06 23.46
N HIS A 315 -7.32 3.59 22.27
CA HIS A 315 -8.16 3.36 21.11
C HIS A 315 -7.35 3.17 19.84
N CYS A 316 -7.85 2.33 18.94
CA CYS A 316 -7.39 2.30 17.56
C CYS A 316 -8.53 2.34 16.56
N VAL A 317 -8.25 2.82 15.35
CA VAL A 317 -9.13 2.70 14.19
C VAL A 317 -8.32 2.12 13.03
N VAL A 318 -8.88 1.13 12.38
CA VAL A 318 -8.31 0.57 11.15
C VAL A 318 -8.92 1.29 9.97
N ILE A 319 -8.09 1.71 9.03
CA ILE A 319 -8.51 2.29 7.75
C ILE A 319 -7.90 1.48 6.60
N GLY A 320 -8.60 1.41 5.48
CA GLY A 320 -8.11 0.69 4.31
C GLY A 320 -8.63 1.29 3.01
N MET A 321 -7.71 1.81 2.20
CA MET A 321 -7.97 2.33 0.86
C MET A 321 -7.49 1.32 -0.18
N HIS A 322 -8.31 1.04 -1.21
CA HIS A 322 -7.98 0.11 -2.30
C HIS A 322 -7.66 -1.31 -1.84
N LEU A 323 -8.23 -1.77 -0.73
CA LEU A 323 -8.07 -3.16 -0.32
C LEU A 323 -8.74 -4.08 -1.35
N CYS A 324 -7.92 -4.85 -2.05
CA CYS A 324 -8.36 -5.80 -3.05
C CYS A 324 -8.88 -7.09 -2.42
N GLY A 325 -10.13 -7.45 -2.70
CA GLY A 325 -10.69 -8.76 -2.44
C GLY A 325 -10.53 -9.24 -1.00
N THR A 326 -9.71 -10.29 -0.80
CA THR A 326 -9.48 -10.91 0.51
C THR A 326 -8.82 -9.95 1.51
N LEU A 327 -8.11 -8.92 1.06
CA LEU A 327 -7.51 -7.91 1.95
C LEU A 327 -8.57 -7.16 2.75
N SER A 328 -9.73 -6.84 2.16
CA SER A 328 -10.83 -6.18 2.87
C SER A 328 -11.38 -7.06 3.99
N VAL A 329 -11.46 -8.37 3.75
CA VAL A 329 -11.89 -9.34 4.78
C VAL A 329 -10.85 -9.43 5.89
N ARG A 330 -9.57 -9.47 5.55
CA ARG A 330 -8.49 -9.48 6.52
C ARG A 330 -8.43 -8.22 7.38
N ALA A 331 -8.82 -7.07 6.83
CA ALA A 331 -8.99 -5.83 7.60
C ALA A 331 -10.14 -5.93 8.62
N ILE A 332 -11.25 -6.58 8.26
CA ILE A 332 -12.34 -6.89 9.20
C ILE A 332 -11.82 -7.79 10.32
N ASP A 333 -11.10 -8.86 9.99
CA ASP A 333 -10.51 -9.77 11.00
C ASP A 333 -9.55 -9.03 11.95
N LEU A 334 -8.72 -8.11 11.41
CA LEU A 334 -7.83 -7.28 12.24
C LEU A 334 -8.60 -6.38 13.20
N ALA A 335 -9.58 -5.64 12.70
CA ALA A 335 -10.38 -4.77 13.55
C ALA A 335 -11.18 -5.56 14.60
N VAL A 336 -11.50 -6.83 14.34
CA VAL A 336 -12.11 -7.73 15.33
C VAL A 336 -11.11 -8.21 16.38
N ALA A 337 -9.90 -8.56 15.95
CA ALA A 337 -8.84 -9.09 16.79
C ALA A 337 -8.25 -8.03 17.74
N LEU A 338 -8.34 -6.74 17.39
CA LEU A 338 -7.85 -5.63 18.19
C LEU A 338 -8.88 -5.22 19.26
N PRO A 339 -8.62 -5.47 20.57
CA PRO A 339 -9.61 -5.19 21.62
C PRO A 339 -9.95 -3.71 21.77
N THR A 340 -8.99 -2.83 21.45
CA THR A 340 -9.12 -1.37 21.54
C THR A 340 -9.68 -0.72 20.28
N CYS A 341 -10.09 -1.54 19.29
CA CYS A 341 -10.55 -1.03 18.00
C CYS A 341 -11.96 -0.46 18.09
N LEU A 342 -12.09 0.84 17.82
CA LEU A 342 -13.35 1.59 17.80
C LEU A 342 -14.16 1.38 16.51
N GLY A 343 -13.48 1.05 15.42
CA GLY A 343 -14.12 0.93 14.13
C GLY A 343 -13.14 0.65 13.00
N LEU A 344 -13.73 0.40 11.85
CA LEU A 344 -13.06 0.13 10.58
C LEU A 344 -13.72 0.98 9.50
N ILE A 345 -12.90 1.77 8.79
CA ILE A 345 -13.31 2.53 7.60
C ILE A 345 -12.67 1.88 6.38
N LEU A 346 -13.49 1.37 5.48
CA LEU A 346 -13.06 0.76 4.23
C LEU A 346 -13.52 1.58 3.04
N SER A 347 -12.62 1.78 2.10
CA SER A 347 -12.96 2.11 0.72
C SER A 347 -12.46 0.98 -0.17
N PRO A 348 -13.30 -0.03 -0.48
CA PRO A 348 -12.90 -1.18 -1.26
C PRO A 348 -12.77 -0.82 -2.74
N CYS A 349 -11.92 -1.54 -3.49
CA CYS A 349 -11.74 -1.33 -4.93
C CYS A 349 -12.23 -2.50 -5.79
N CYS A 350 -11.88 -3.73 -5.39
CA CYS A 350 -12.04 -4.94 -6.19
C CYS A 350 -12.59 -6.09 -5.36
N MET A 351 -13.45 -6.89 -5.99
CA MET A 351 -13.98 -8.14 -5.44
C MET A 351 -12.92 -9.25 -5.50
N PRO A 352 -12.95 -10.26 -4.61
CA PRO A 352 -12.07 -11.41 -4.70
C PRO A 352 -12.22 -12.16 -6.03
N THR A 353 -11.13 -12.77 -6.51
CA THR A 353 -11.18 -13.58 -7.73
C THR A 353 -11.98 -14.89 -7.50
N LYS A 354 -12.41 -15.54 -8.60
CA LYS A 354 -13.11 -16.86 -8.56
C LYS A 354 -12.32 -17.98 -7.88
N LYS A 355 -11.00 -17.83 -7.80
CA LYS A 355 -10.09 -18.76 -7.14
C LYS A 355 -9.98 -18.53 -5.63
N SER A 356 -10.50 -17.41 -5.12
CA SER A 356 -10.45 -17.15 -3.67
C SER A 356 -11.34 -18.12 -2.91
N GLU A 357 -10.91 -18.51 -1.72
CA GLU A 357 -11.62 -19.45 -0.85
C GLU A 357 -12.95 -18.89 -0.30
N LEU A 358 -13.14 -17.57 -0.39
CA LEU A 358 -14.35 -16.89 0.06
C LEU A 358 -15.60 -17.28 -0.75
N ASN A 359 -15.44 -17.91 -1.93
CA ASN A 359 -16.51 -18.41 -2.82
C ASN A 359 -17.59 -17.39 -3.26
N VAL A 360 -17.44 -16.11 -2.91
CA VAL A 360 -18.42 -15.02 -3.13
C VAL A 360 -18.81 -14.87 -4.61
N THR A 361 -17.93 -15.24 -5.54
CA THR A 361 -18.07 -14.97 -6.98
C THR A 361 -18.44 -16.19 -7.82
N ARG A 362 -18.55 -17.39 -7.22
CA ARG A 362 -18.73 -18.63 -7.99
C ARG A 362 -20.10 -18.75 -8.62
N GLU A 363 -21.13 -18.16 -8.02
CA GLU A 363 -22.54 -18.36 -8.41
C GLU A 363 -23.22 -17.08 -8.90
N GLN A 364 -22.51 -15.96 -8.95
CA GLN A 364 -23.09 -14.68 -9.34
C GLN A 364 -22.66 -14.23 -10.74
N VAL A 365 -23.66 -13.83 -11.51
CA VAL A 365 -23.51 -13.16 -12.80
C VAL A 365 -23.86 -11.69 -12.59
N PHE A 366 -23.01 -10.80 -13.08
CA PHE A 366 -23.22 -9.35 -13.02
C PHE A 366 -23.31 -8.81 -14.44
N ASP A 367 -24.26 -7.90 -14.66
CA ASP A 367 -24.47 -7.28 -15.98
C ASP A 367 -23.34 -6.31 -16.32
N ASN A 368 -22.76 -5.66 -15.32
CA ASN A 368 -21.65 -4.73 -15.48
C ASN A 368 -20.77 -4.63 -14.22
N ASP A 369 -19.66 -3.90 -14.35
CA ASP A 369 -18.66 -3.71 -13.29
C ASP A 369 -19.14 -2.83 -12.12
N THR A 370 -20.17 -2.00 -12.33
CA THR A 370 -20.79 -1.17 -11.30
C THR A 370 -21.63 -2.03 -10.36
N ASP A 371 -22.47 -2.92 -10.93
CA ASP A 371 -23.29 -3.86 -10.16
C ASP A 371 -22.43 -4.83 -9.36
N ARG A 372 -21.35 -5.32 -9.97
CA ARG A 372 -20.34 -6.14 -9.29
C ARG A 372 -19.77 -5.42 -8.08
N TYR A 373 -19.39 -4.15 -8.23
CA TYR A 373 -18.82 -3.37 -7.13
C TYR A 373 -19.82 -3.03 -6.04
N ALA A 374 -21.03 -2.62 -6.41
CA ALA A 374 -22.10 -2.35 -5.45
C ALA A 374 -22.46 -3.62 -4.65
N PHE A 375 -22.49 -4.78 -5.30
CA PHE A 375 -22.65 -6.06 -4.62
C PHE A 375 -21.50 -6.31 -3.63
N TRP A 376 -20.26 -6.12 -4.06
CA TRP A 376 -19.09 -6.31 -3.19
C TRP A 376 -19.16 -5.45 -1.92
N CYS A 377 -19.51 -4.17 -2.06
CA CYS A 377 -19.63 -3.26 -0.94
C CYS A 377 -20.73 -3.70 0.05
N ARG A 378 -21.89 -4.14 -0.46
CA ARG A 378 -22.98 -4.69 0.38
C ARG A 378 -22.56 -5.98 1.08
N TRP A 379 -21.84 -6.86 0.39
CA TRP A 379 -21.33 -8.10 0.97
C TRP A 379 -20.36 -7.82 2.13
N LEU A 380 -19.41 -6.90 1.95
CA LEU A 380 -18.50 -6.49 3.01
C LEU A 380 -19.24 -5.87 4.20
N THR A 381 -20.26 -5.04 3.93
CA THR A 381 -21.09 -4.43 4.98
C THR A 381 -21.81 -5.51 5.80
N ALA A 382 -22.42 -6.51 5.15
CA ALA A 382 -23.04 -7.65 5.83
C ALA A 382 -22.02 -8.47 6.63
N ARG A 383 -20.82 -8.69 6.07
CA ARG A 383 -19.74 -9.39 6.76
C ARG A 383 -19.29 -8.66 8.03
N MET A 384 -19.27 -7.32 8.03
CA MET A 384 -19.01 -6.54 9.24
C MET A 384 -20.10 -6.76 10.30
N THR A 385 -21.38 -6.80 9.89
CA THR A 385 -22.48 -7.12 10.81
C THR A 385 -22.28 -8.50 11.45
N ASP A 386 -21.98 -9.52 10.63
CA ASP A 386 -21.72 -10.88 11.11
C ASP A 386 -20.49 -10.96 12.04
N ALA A 387 -19.52 -10.05 11.84
CA ALA A 387 -18.32 -9.93 12.67
C ALA A 387 -18.52 -9.11 13.96
N GLY A 388 -19.75 -8.68 14.25
CA GLY A 388 -20.12 -7.99 15.49
C GLY A 388 -19.90 -6.47 15.48
N PHE A 389 -19.79 -5.84 14.31
CA PHE A 389 -19.83 -4.39 14.21
C PHE A 389 -21.26 -3.87 14.41
N VAL A 390 -21.39 -2.73 15.09
CA VAL A 390 -22.67 -2.06 15.36
C VAL A 390 -23.04 -1.19 14.16
N GLU A 391 -24.19 -1.50 13.57
CA GLU A 391 -24.82 -0.79 12.44
C GLU A 391 -23.83 -0.33 11.36
N PRO A 392 -23.15 -1.25 10.64
CA PRO A 392 -22.25 -0.86 9.56
C PRO A 392 -22.96 -0.01 8.51
N ARG A 393 -22.39 1.16 8.22
CA ARG A 393 -22.91 2.14 7.27
C ARG A 393 -22.16 2.04 5.96
N LEU A 394 -22.90 1.89 4.86
CA LEU A 394 -22.40 1.96 3.49
C LEU A 394 -22.98 3.22 2.83
N TRP A 395 -22.14 4.06 2.25
CA TRP A 395 -22.57 5.19 1.44
C TRP A 395 -21.65 5.40 0.23
N ILE A 396 -22.17 6.13 -0.76
CA ILE A 396 -21.40 6.60 -1.91
C ILE A 396 -20.97 8.02 -1.64
N ASP A 397 -19.70 8.30 -1.81
CA ASP A 397 -19.15 9.65 -1.75
C ASP A 397 -18.90 10.18 -3.16
N GLU A 398 -19.80 11.03 -3.64
CA GLU A 398 -19.73 11.61 -4.98
C GLU A 398 -18.52 12.53 -5.18
N GLN A 399 -17.82 12.91 -4.09
CA GLN A 399 -16.59 13.69 -4.17
C GLN A 399 -15.36 12.83 -4.41
N ILE A 400 -15.44 11.50 -4.36
CA ILE A 400 -14.34 10.65 -4.81
C ILE A 400 -14.34 10.61 -6.34
N LEU A 401 -13.21 10.98 -6.96
CA LEU A 401 -13.06 11.08 -8.43
C LEU A 401 -13.02 9.74 -9.18
N SER A 402 -13.03 8.63 -8.44
CA SER A 402 -12.97 7.26 -8.96
C SER A 402 -14.38 6.66 -9.04
N ASP A 403 -14.65 5.79 -10.01
CA ASP A 403 -15.90 5.01 -10.05
C ASP A 403 -16.02 4.00 -8.89
N ARG A 404 -14.93 3.82 -8.12
CA ARG A 404 -14.88 3.07 -6.86
C ARG A 404 -14.91 4.05 -5.69
N ASN A 405 -16.09 4.58 -5.40
CA ASN A 405 -16.32 5.69 -4.47
C ASN A 405 -17.21 5.33 -3.26
N ALA A 406 -17.33 4.06 -2.92
CA ALA A 406 -18.09 3.63 -1.75
C ALA A 406 -17.21 3.66 -0.49
N LEU A 407 -17.79 4.09 0.63
CA LEU A 407 -17.21 3.89 1.96
C LEU A 407 -18.09 2.99 2.81
N ILE A 408 -17.43 2.18 3.63
CA ILE A 408 -18.05 1.35 4.64
C ILE A 408 -17.43 1.70 5.98
N LEU A 409 -18.25 2.17 6.91
CA LEU A 409 -17.87 2.40 8.31
C LEU A 409 -18.61 1.40 9.19
N GLY A 410 -17.87 0.50 9.82
CA GLY A 410 -18.40 -0.26 10.95
C GLY A 410 -17.80 0.27 12.24
N THR A 411 -18.65 0.42 13.27
CA THR A 411 -18.18 0.79 14.60
C THR A 411 -18.23 -0.40 15.55
N ARG A 412 -17.40 -0.37 16.58
CA ARG A 412 -17.43 -1.32 17.68
C ARG A 412 -17.70 -0.54 18.98
N PRO A 413 -18.26 -1.19 20.01
CA PRO A 413 -18.36 -0.57 21.32
C PRO A 413 -16.98 -0.08 21.75
N ALA A 414 -16.91 1.12 22.34
CA ALA A 414 -15.68 1.55 22.98
C ALA A 414 -15.29 0.50 24.02
N PRO A 415 -14.00 0.15 24.16
CA PRO A 415 -13.56 -0.73 25.22
C PRO A 415 -14.07 -0.15 26.53
N VAL A 416 -14.82 -0.94 27.30
CA VAL A 416 -15.21 -0.52 28.65
C VAL A 416 -13.89 -0.25 29.37
N ASP A 417 -13.68 1.00 29.81
CA ASP A 417 -12.52 1.36 30.58
C ASP A 417 -12.26 0.27 31.62
N ALA A 418 -11.05 -0.27 31.64
CA ALA A 418 -10.60 -1.10 32.75
C ALA A 418 -10.70 -0.21 34.00
N ILE A 419 -11.81 -0.33 34.72
CA ILE A 419 -12.03 0.34 35.99
C ILE A 419 -10.80 0.04 36.83
N PRO A 420 -10.05 1.06 37.32
CA PRO A 420 -8.96 0.82 38.24
C PRO A 420 -9.48 -0.04 39.40
N GLU A 421 -8.77 -1.12 39.74
CA GLU A 421 -9.17 -2.07 40.80
C GLU A 421 -9.48 -1.42 42.16
N ALA A 422 -9.13 -0.14 42.34
CA ALA A 422 -9.38 0.66 43.53
C ALA A 422 -10.85 1.00 43.83
N ASN A 423 -11.81 0.75 42.93
CA ASN A 423 -13.22 1.12 43.15
C ASN A 423 -14.24 -0.03 43.07
N ARG A 424 -13.80 -1.29 43.19
CA ARG A 424 -14.74 -2.37 43.47
C ARG A 424 -15.17 -2.30 44.93
N SER A 425 -16.39 -1.83 45.17
CA SER A 425 -17.11 -2.15 46.39
C SER A 425 -17.10 -3.68 46.55
N PRO A 426 -16.74 -4.24 47.73
CA PRO A 426 -16.75 -5.68 47.90
C PRO A 426 -18.18 -6.19 47.65
N SER A 427 -18.31 -7.11 46.70
CA SER A 427 -19.56 -7.83 46.48
C SER A 427 -19.97 -8.49 47.80
N PRO A 428 -21.25 -8.39 48.23
CA PRO A 428 -21.68 -9.06 49.45
C PRO A 428 -21.49 -10.58 49.30
N PRO A 429 -21.14 -11.29 50.38
CA PRO A 429 -20.87 -12.71 50.31
C PRO A 429 -22.12 -13.46 49.81
N LEU A 430 -21.90 -14.34 48.84
CA LEU A 430 -22.90 -15.28 48.32
C LEU A 430 -23.54 -16.03 49.48
N GLN A 431 -24.83 -15.81 49.70
CA GLN A 431 -25.64 -16.66 50.56
C GLN A 431 -25.82 -18.00 49.86
N ASN A 432 -25.40 -19.06 50.55
CA ASN A 432 -25.68 -20.45 50.20
C ASN A 432 -27.21 -20.64 50.12
N GLU A 433 -27.75 -20.80 48.91
CA GLU A 433 -29.05 -21.43 48.76
C GLU A 433 -28.86 -22.94 48.68
N ALA A 434 -29.33 -23.58 49.74
CA ALA A 434 -29.41 -25.01 49.89
C ALA A 434 -30.34 -25.62 48.83
N SER A 435 -29.93 -26.79 48.38
CA SER A 435 -30.71 -27.79 47.67
C SER A 435 -32.16 -27.90 48.15
N CYS A 436 -33.11 -27.76 47.24
CA CYS A 436 -34.46 -28.29 47.43
C CYS A 436 -34.83 -29.17 46.23
N SER A 437 -34.89 -30.48 46.51
CA SER A 437 -35.29 -31.55 45.62
C SER A 437 -36.76 -31.40 45.21
N ALA A 438 -37.04 -31.43 43.91
CA ALA A 438 -38.40 -31.55 43.40
C ALA A 438 -38.94 -32.96 43.69
N ALA A 439 -39.95 -33.03 44.58
CA ALA A 439 -40.76 -34.22 44.82
C ALA A 439 -41.88 -34.32 43.78
N ALA A 440 -42.17 -35.56 43.40
CA ALA A 440 -43.13 -35.98 42.38
C ALA A 440 -44.58 -35.53 42.63
N ALA A 441 -45.28 -35.22 41.54
CA ALA A 441 -46.72 -35.00 41.52
C ALA A 441 -47.50 -36.33 41.58
N PRO A 442 -48.61 -36.43 42.34
CA PRO A 442 -49.49 -37.59 42.30
C PRO A 442 -50.55 -37.45 41.18
N VAL A 443 -50.76 -38.57 40.49
CA VAL A 443 -51.90 -38.82 39.60
C VAL A 443 -53.17 -38.96 40.45
N ALA A 444 -54.25 -38.27 40.07
CA ALA A 444 -55.59 -38.51 40.60
C ALA A 444 -56.50 -39.04 39.47
N PRO A 445 -57.43 -39.97 39.76
CA PRO A 445 -58.30 -40.59 38.78
C PRO A 445 -59.63 -39.84 38.63
N GLU A 446 -60.12 -39.73 37.38
CA GLU A 446 -61.47 -40.12 36.94
C GLU A 446 -61.54 -40.09 35.41
#